data_AF-A0A6B3HYE4-F1
#
_entry.id   AF-A0A6B3HYE4-F1
#
_cell.length_a   1.000
_cell.length_b   1.000
_cell.length_c   1.000
_cell.angle_alpha   90.00
_cell.angle_beta   90.00
_cell.angle_gamma   90.00
#
_symmetry.space_group_name_H-M   'P 1'
#
loop_
_entity.id
_entity.type
_entity.pdbx_description
1 polymer ?
#
loop_
_entity_poly.entity_id
_entity_poly.type
_entity_poly.pdbx_seq_one_letter_code
_entity_poly.pdbx_strand_id
1 'polypeptide(L)' 'EGRMQAVERALQESEESEWRRTNPEARARAEGLTGQLQAAVDKLRGQIDTARAQGNNARADKLAKELEGRQA' A
#
# COMPACT_ATOMS: atom_id res chain seq x y z
N GLU A 1 0.71 47.77 -3.47
CA GLU A 1 -0.11 46.54 -3.31
C GLU A 1 0.64 45.23 -3.62
N GLY A 2 1.84 45.23 -4.22
CA GLY A 2 2.57 43.97 -4.55
C GLY A 2 3.34 43.28 -3.42
N ARG A 3 3.48 43.89 -2.23
CA ARG A 3 4.26 43.30 -1.12
C ARG A 3 3.49 42.17 -0.42
N MET A 4 2.16 42.26 -0.37
CA MET A 4 1.31 41.22 0.23
C MET A 4 1.29 39.97 -0.67
N GLN A 5 1.13 40.16 -1.98
CA GLN A 5 1.22 39.09 -2.97
C GLN A 5 2.57 38.35 -2.98
N ALA A 6 3.68 39.06 -2.75
CA ALA A 6 5.00 38.43 -2.66
C ALA A 6 5.16 37.56 -1.41
N VAL A 7 4.58 38.00 -0.28
CA VAL A 7 4.58 37.24 0.97
C VAL A 7 3.67 36.01 0.85
N GLU A 8 2.50 36.15 0.24
CA GLU A 8 1.60 35.03 -0.03
C GLU A 8 2.25 33.96 -0.93
N ARG A 9 2.95 34.38 -1.99
CA ARG A 9 3.71 33.45 -2.85
C ARG A 9 4.85 32.76 -2.10
N ALA A 10 5.62 33.51 -1.32
CA ALA A 10 6.71 32.94 -0.53
C ALA A 10 6.21 31.94 0.53
N LEU A 11 5.06 32.22 1.15
CA LEU A 11 4.43 31.32 2.10
C LEU A 11 3.97 30.03 1.39
N GLN A 12 3.31 30.17 0.24
CA GLN A 12 2.81 29.04 -0.52
C GLN A 12 3.93 28.16 -1.11
N GLU A 13 5.03 28.74 -1.59
CA GLU A 13 6.22 27.99 -2.03
C GLU A 13 6.91 27.27 -0.86
N SER A 14 6.91 27.88 0.33
CA SER A 14 7.44 27.26 1.53
C SER A 14 6.57 26.10 1.99
N GLU A 15 5.24 26.25 1.99
CA GLU A 15 4.31 25.16 2.32
C GLU A 15 4.39 24.01 1.31
N GLU A 16 4.51 24.31 0.01
CA GLU A 16 4.65 23.28 -1.04
C GLU A 16 5.99 22.53 -0.95
N SER A 17 7.08 23.24 -0.66
CA SER A 17 8.38 22.62 -0.43
C SER A 17 8.37 21.74 0.81
N GLU A 18 7.77 22.22 1.91
CA GLU A 18 7.64 21.44 3.13
C GLU A 18 6.72 20.23 2.91
N TRP A 19 5.65 20.34 2.12
CA TRP A 19 4.80 19.20 1.78
C TRP A 19 5.53 18.11 0.97
N ARG A 20 6.30 18.52 -0.05
CA ARG A 20 7.17 17.62 -0.84
C ARG A 20 8.22 16.93 0.03
N ARG A 21 8.69 17.62 1.06
CA ARG A 21 9.73 17.15 2.00
C ARG A 21 9.17 16.28 3.12
N THR A 22 7.92 16.50 3.55
CA THR A 22 7.37 15.94 4.79
C THR A 22 6.83 14.53 4.66
N ASN A 23 6.42 14.05 3.47
CA ASN A 23 5.88 12.68 3.39
C ASN A 23 6.53 11.70 2.38
N PRO A 24 7.83 11.81 2.04
CA PRO A 24 8.52 10.71 1.36
C PRO A 24 8.55 9.44 2.23
N GLU A 25 8.64 9.56 3.56
CA GLU A 25 8.54 8.41 4.47
C GLU A 25 7.13 7.81 4.55
N ALA A 26 6.08 8.63 4.51
CA ALA A 26 4.71 8.10 4.49
C ALA A 26 4.43 7.37 3.16
N ARG A 27 4.97 7.88 2.04
CA ARG A 27 4.97 7.15 0.75
C ARG A 27 5.75 5.84 0.85
N ALA A 28 6.99 5.88 1.32
CA ALA A 28 7.82 4.68 1.45
C ALA A 28 7.19 3.64 2.39
N ARG A 29 6.51 4.08 3.47
CA ARG A 29 5.76 3.18 4.36
C ARG A 29 4.48 2.65 3.72
N ALA A 30 3.76 3.45 2.95
CA ALA A 30 2.61 2.97 2.18
C ALA A 30 3.05 1.94 1.13
N GLU A 31 4.11 2.22 0.38
CA GLU A 31 4.70 1.29 -0.60
C GLU A 31 5.22 0.02 0.07
N GLY A 32 5.88 0.14 1.22
CA GLY A 32 6.33 -0.99 2.03
C GLY A 32 5.18 -1.85 2.57
N LEU A 33 4.07 -1.23 2.98
CA LEU A 33 2.87 -1.93 3.43
C LEU A 33 2.17 -2.65 2.26
N THR A 34 2.09 -2.00 1.10
CA THR A 34 1.57 -2.61 -0.13
C THR A 34 2.42 -3.81 -0.55
N GLY A 35 3.75 -3.70 -0.49
CA GLY A 35 4.65 -4.83 -0.75
C GLY A 35 4.44 -6.00 0.22
N GLN A 36 4.24 -5.71 1.51
CA GLN A 36 3.94 -6.73 2.52
C GLN A 36 2.59 -7.41 2.27
N LEU A 37 1.57 -6.65 1.87
CA LEU A 37 0.25 -7.20 1.52
C LEU A 37 0.36 -8.09 0.28
N GLN A 38 1.06 -7.64 -0.77
CA GLN A 38 1.30 -8.41 -1.98
C GLN A 38 2.03 -9.73 -1.69
N ALA A 39 3.11 -9.68 -0.88
CA ALA A 39 3.82 -10.88 -0.46
C ALA A 39 2.94 -11.87 0.32
N ALA A 40 2.03 -11.37 1.16
CA ALA A 40 1.08 -12.20 1.88
C ALA A 40 0.04 -12.85 0.94
N VAL A 41 -0.44 -12.10 -0.07
CA VAL A 41 -1.35 -12.60 -1.13
C VAL A 41 -0.67 -13.70 -1.94
N ASP A 42 0.57 -13.49 -2.38
CA ASP A 42 1.31 -14.49 -3.17
C ASP A 42 1.61 -15.76 -2.35
N LYS A 43 1.94 -15.59 -1.07
CA LYS A 43 2.09 -16.73 -0.16
C LYS A 43 0.81 -17.53 -0.01
N LEU A 44 -0.34 -16.88 0.16
CA LEU A 44 -1.65 -17.54 0.24
C LEU A 44 -1.97 -18.28 -1.05
N ARG A 45 -1.73 -17.68 -2.21
CA ARG A 45 -1.89 -18.33 -3.53
C ARG A 45 -1.06 -19.60 -3.64
N GLY A 46 0.21 -19.55 -3.26
CA GLY A 46 1.08 -20.74 -3.25
C GLY A 46 0.59 -21.84 -2.30
N GLN A 47 0.05 -21.48 -1.14
CA GLN A 47 -0.53 -22.45 -0.20
C GLN A 47 -1.82 -23.08 -0.74
N ILE A 48 -2.65 -22.32 -1.46
CA ILE A 48 -3.85 -22.86 -2.13
C ILE A 48 -3.44 -23.88 -3.18
N ASP A 49 -2.47 -23.53 -4.04
CA ASP A 49 -1.99 -24.43 -5.10
C ASP A 49 -1.41 -25.72 -4.52
N THR A 50 -0.54 -25.59 -3.50
CA THR A 50 0.02 -26.74 -2.77
C THR A 50 -1.08 -27.61 -2.16
N ALA A 51 -2.10 -27.01 -1.52
CA ALA A 51 -3.19 -27.76 -0.92
C ALA A 51 -4.03 -28.50 -1.98
N ARG A 52 -4.27 -27.89 -3.14
CA ARG A 52 -4.95 -28.55 -4.28
C ARG A 52 -4.12 -29.70 -4.84
N ALA A 53 -2.83 -29.51 -5.03
CA ALA A 53 -1.91 -30.56 -5.50
C ALA A 53 -1.86 -31.76 -4.55
N GLN A 54 -2.01 -31.50 -3.24
CA GLN A 54 -2.11 -32.54 -2.20
C GLN A 54 -3.51 -33.17 -2.09
N GLY A 55 -4.49 -32.76 -2.91
CA GLY A 55 -5.88 -33.22 -2.84
C GLY A 55 -6.65 -32.70 -1.63
N ASN A 56 -6.10 -31.75 -0.86
CA ASN A 56 -6.73 -31.18 0.32
C ASN A 56 -7.63 -29.99 -0.08
N ASN A 57 -8.71 -30.31 -0.79
CA ASN A 57 -9.65 -29.32 -1.33
C ASN A 57 -10.28 -28.46 -0.22
N ALA A 58 -10.60 -29.06 0.94
CA ALA A 58 -11.17 -28.31 2.07
C ALA A 58 -10.22 -27.21 2.58
N ARG A 59 -8.91 -27.51 2.65
CA ARG A 59 -7.90 -26.52 3.05
C ARG A 59 -7.70 -25.46 1.97
N ALA A 60 -7.70 -25.85 0.69
CA ALA A 60 -7.60 -24.93 -0.43
C ALA A 60 -8.78 -23.93 -0.46
N ASP A 61 -10.01 -24.40 -0.26
CA ASP A 61 -11.22 -23.57 -0.20
C ASP A 61 -11.17 -22.57 0.96
N LYS A 62 -10.72 -23.02 2.14
CA LYS A 62 -10.57 -22.12 3.31
C LYS A 62 -9.56 -21.00 3.02
N LEU A 63 -8.41 -21.35 2.45
CA LEU A 63 -7.37 -20.38 2.10
C LEU A 63 -7.82 -19.44 0.97
N ALA A 64 -8.62 -19.94 0.01
CA ALA A 64 -9.19 -19.12 -1.06
C ALA A 64 -10.18 -18.06 -0.52
N LYS A 65 -11.03 -18.41 0.43
CA LYS A 65 -11.92 -17.44 1.09
C LYS A 65 -11.15 -16.38 1.88
N GLU A 66 -10.06 -16.78 2.55
CA GLU A 66 -9.20 -15.83 3.25
C GLU A 66 -8.44 -14.91 2.30
N LEU A 67 -8.05 -15.41 1.12
CA LEU A 67 -7.47 -14.60 0.05
C LEU A 67 -8.48 -13.58 -0.49
N GLU A 68 -9.70 -14.02 -0.78
CA GLU A 68 -10.78 -13.16 -1.29
C GLU A 68 -11.09 -12.01 -0.32
N GLY A 69 -11.14 -12.31 0.99
CA GLY A 69 -11.33 -11.30 2.03
C GLY A 69 -10.16 -10.30 2.20
N ARG A 70 -8.98 -10.58 1.62
CA ARG A 70 -7.83 -9.65 1.59
C ARG A 70 -7.71 -8.89 0.26
N GLN A 71 -8.45 -9.30 -0.77
CA GLN A 71 -8.48 -8.65 -2.07
C GLN A 71 -9.71 -7.74 -2.27
N ALA A 72 -10.75 -7.92 -1.45
CA ALA A 72 -11.91 -7.04 -1.37
C ALA A 72 -11.61 -5.75 -0.59
#